data_AF-A0A1X6PAT0-F1
#
_entry.id   AF-A0A1X6PAT0-F1
#
_cell.length_a   1.000
_cell.length_b   1.000
_cell.length_c   1.000
_cell.angle_alpha   90.00
_cell.angle_beta   90.00
_cell.angle_gamma   90.00
#
_symmetry.space_group_name_H-M   'P 1'
#
loop_
_entity.id
_entity.type
_entity.pdbx_description
1 polymer ?
#
loop_
_entity_poly.entity_id
_entity_poly.type
_entity_poly.pdbx_seq_one_letter_code
_entity_poly.pdbx_strand_id
1 'polypeptide(L)'
;MAAVRRPAAAAFVGGAPCLTRLSPTAAGSFACRTRPAAAPRKAAAVTCTPTPTMVIEPMALVELATNPAWLVKVGDAVGTLPFPPAVVKYGHPGLMAFMILGMGLPGGVIGWLGRTNEDKKAGVKQKQLHENIMLAFWLLAFAGATGGVLSTVMQGKDILTSPHAKTAGVVLALLTANAVVAYSGFTIGGGATPEGRKQGRTLHAYLGAGTGIALLVHAGLGVANLANFS
;
A
#
# COMPACT_ATOMS: atom_id res chain seq x y z
N MET A 1 -21.53 36.49 30.08
CA MET A 1 -21.19 35.82 31.36
C MET A 1 -22.34 34.92 31.75
N ALA A 2 -22.14 33.59 31.73
CA ALA A 2 -22.92 32.54 32.41
C ALA A 2 -22.43 31.20 31.83
N ALA A 3 -21.56 30.45 32.52
CA ALA A 3 -21.85 29.53 33.62
C ALA A 3 -21.94 28.08 33.11
N VAL A 4 -20.82 27.37 33.34
CA VAL A 4 -20.61 25.93 33.25
C VAL A 4 -21.63 25.17 34.09
N ARG A 5 -22.23 24.10 33.53
CA ARG A 5 -22.61 22.89 34.29
C ARG A 5 -22.49 21.65 33.40
N ARG A 6 -21.57 20.75 33.78
CA ARG A 6 -21.61 19.32 33.45
C ARG A 6 -22.54 18.60 34.44
N PRO A 7 -23.15 17.48 34.04
CA PRO A 7 -23.17 16.32 34.93
C PRO A 7 -22.61 15.07 34.26
N ALA A 8 -22.18 14.15 35.11
CA ALA A 8 -21.46 12.93 34.80
C ALA A 8 -22.38 11.70 34.67
N ALA A 9 -21.87 10.75 33.89
CA ALA A 9 -21.88 9.29 34.07
C ALA A 9 -23.18 8.46 33.97
N ALA A 10 -23.04 7.45 33.08
CA ALA A 10 -23.47 6.05 33.18
C ALA A 10 -24.95 5.68 33.02
N ALA A 11 -25.24 4.97 31.92
CA ALA A 11 -26.04 3.75 31.95
C ALA A 11 -25.84 2.95 30.64
N PHE A 12 -25.24 1.77 30.78
CA PHE A 12 -25.44 0.64 29.88
C PHE A 12 -26.92 0.21 29.97
N VAL A 13 -27.49 -0.29 28.87
CA VAL A 13 -28.52 -1.35 28.76
C VAL A 13 -29.34 -1.10 27.49
N GLY A 14 -29.32 -2.06 26.56
CA GLY A 14 -30.11 -2.01 25.34
C GLY A 14 -30.00 -3.30 24.52
N GLY A 15 -30.45 -4.41 25.11
CA GLY A 15 -30.59 -5.69 24.43
C GLY A 15 -31.64 -6.55 25.11
N ALA A 16 -32.88 -6.44 24.66
CA ALA A 16 -33.98 -7.36 24.95
C ALA A 16 -34.26 -8.20 23.68
N PRO A 17 -35.15 -9.21 23.68
CA PRO A 17 -35.63 -10.08 24.76
C PRO A 17 -35.56 -11.58 24.36
N CYS A 18 -35.67 -12.50 25.33
CA CYS A 18 -36.21 -13.84 25.07
C CYS A 18 -37.17 -14.19 26.20
N LEU A 19 -38.43 -13.79 26.03
CA LEU A 19 -39.54 -14.18 26.88
C LEU A 19 -40.21 -15.42 26.27
N THR A 20 -40.11 -16.54 26.98
CA THR A 20 -41.10 -17.63 26.83
C THR A 20 -41.78 -17.85 28.18
N ARG A 21 -42.83 -17.05 28.37
CA ARG A 21 -44.15 -17.38 28.94
C ARG A 21 -44.28 -18.72 29.69
N LEU A 22 -44.52 -18.66 31.00
CA LEU A 22 -45.35 -19.63 31.72
C LEU A 22 -46.26 -18.86 32.70
N SER A 23 -47.56 -18.99 32.49
CA SER A 23 -48.63 -18.45 33.33
C SER A 23 -49.17 -19.53 34.29
N PRO A 24 -49.95 -19.13 35.32
CA PRO A 24 -49.97 -19.76 36.64
C PRO A 24 -51.27 -20.52 36.95
N THR A 25 -51.25 -21.49 37.90
CA THR A 25 -52.44 -21.78 38.73
C THR A 25 -52.16 -22.64 39.98
N ALA A 26 -52.73 -22.17 41.09
CA ALA A 26 -53.43 -22.90 42.17
C ALA A 26 -52.69 -23.71 43.27
N ALA A 27 -52.74 -23.12 44.48
CA ALA A 27 -53.26 -23.64 45.77
C ALA A 27 -52.89 -25.06 46.29
N GLY A 28 -52.35 -25.11 47.52
CA GLY A 28 -52.35 -26.31 48.37
C GLY A 28 -51.47 -26.18 49.63
N SER A 29 -52.09 -26.33 50.80
CA SER A 29 -51.48 -26.28 52.14
C SER A 29 -50.84 -27.60 52.59
N PHE A 30 -49.79 -27.48 53.40
CA PHE A 30 -49.19 -28.43 54.37
C PHE A 30 -48.77 -29.86 53.93
N ALA A 31 -47.47 -30.15 54.09
CA ALA A 31 -47.00 -31.20 55.00
C ALA A 31 -45.47 -31.16 55.13
N CYS A 32 -44.97 -30.85 56.33
CA CYS A 32 -43.59 -31.15 56.72
C CYS A 32 -43.45 -32.68 56.82
N ARG A 33 -42.77 -33.28 55.84
CA ARG A 33 -42.32 -34.67 55.90
C ARG A 33 -40.81 -34.68 55.93
N THR A 34 -40.24 -35.18 57.02
CA THR A 34 -38.80 -35.27 57.22
C THR A 34 -38.22 -36.55 56.61
N ARG A 35 -37.04 -36.37 56.01
CA ARG A 35 -35.94 -37.34 55.73
C ARG A 35 -36.12 -38.36 54.59
N PRO A 36 -35.03 -38.86 53.98
CA PRO A 36 -33.63 -38.82 54.45
C PRO A 36 -32.62 -38.18 53.48
N ALA A 37 -31.39 -38.03 54.00
CA ALA A 37 -30.25 -37.42 53.36
C ALA A 37 -29.93 -38.02 51.97
N ALA A 38 -30.11 -37.22 50.93
CA ALA A 38 -29.47 -37.45 49.64
C ALA A 38 -28.12 -36.73 49.66
N ALA A 39 -27.04 -37.50 49.48
CA ALA A 39 -25.68 -37.01 49.39
C ALA A 39 -25.56 -35.84 48.39
N PRO A 40 -24.84 -34.74 48.71
CA PRO A 40 -24.61 -33.71 47.71
C PRO A 40 -23.72 -34.28 46.61
N ARG A 41 -24.32 -34.43 45.42
CA ARG A 41 -23.61 -34.67 44.16
C ARG A 41 -22.50 -33.63 44.03
N LYS A 42 -21.26 -34.07 43.83
CA LYS A 42 -20.15 -33.17 43.53
C LYS A 42 -20.55 -32.30 42.34
N ALA A 43 -20.69 -30.99 42.56
CA ALA A 43 -20.82 -30.03 41.49
C ALA A 43 -19.53 -30.10 40.66
N ALA A 44 -19.60 -30.74 39.49
CA ALA A 44 -18.54 -30.64 38.51
C ALA A 44 -18.55 -29.19 38.02
N ALA A 45 -17.61 -28.40 38.52
CA ALA A 45 -17.32 -27.08 37.97
C ALA A 45 -16.90 -27.28 36.51
N VAL A 46 -17.77 -26.91 35.58
CA VAL A 46 -17.41 -26.82 34.16
C VAL A 46 -16.55 -25.58 34.02
N THR A 47 -15.24 -25.77 34.16
CA THR A 47 -14.27 -24.73 33.83
C THR A 47 -14.16 -24.66 32.31
N CYS A 48 -14.97 -23.80 31.69
CA CYS A 48 -14.74 -23.41 30.31
C CYS A 48 -13.49 -22.54 30.28
N THR A 49 -12.34 -23.14 30.02
CA THR A 49 -11.13 -22.41 29.62
C THR A 49 -11.31 -22.07 28.14
N PRO A 50 -11.60 -20.81 27.74
CA PRO A 50 -11.52 -20.46 26.34
C PRO A 50 -10.06 -20.63 25.95
N THR A 51 -9.76 -21.67 25.19
CA THR A 51 -8.47 -21.77 24.53
C THR A 51 -8.49 -20.70 23.45
N PRO A 52 -7.70 -19.63 23.50
CA PRO A 52 -7.56 -18.75 22.36
C PRO A 52 -6.72 -19.52 21.33
N THR A 53 -7.34 -20.41 20.59
CA THR A 53 -6.78 -20.94 19.35
C THR A 53 -6.83 -19.80 18.34
N MET A 54 -5.86 -18.89 18.41
CA MET A 54 -5.44 -18.14 17.24
C MET A 54 -4.79 -19.15 16.29
N VAL A 55 -5.62 -19.94 15.61
CA VAL A 55 -5.21 -20.60 14.39
C VAL A 55 -5.07 -19.46 13.40
N ILE A 56 -3.86 -18.92 13.29
CA ILE A 56 -3.53 -18.11 12.14
C ILE A 56 -3.53 -19.11 11.00
N GLU A 57 -4.63 -19.18 10.27
CA GLU A 57 -4.70 -20.00 9.07
C GLU A 57 -3.50 -19.62 8.19
N PRO A 58 -2.82 -20.59 7.55
CA PRO A 58 -1.69 -20.28 6.68
C PRO A 58 -2.06 -19.27 5.58
N MET A 59 -3.33 -19.25 5.19
CA MET A 59 -3.96 -18.21 4.36
C MET A 59 -3.80 -16.80 4.94
N ALA A 60 -4.08 -16.59 6.22
CA ALA A 60 -3.99 -15.27 6.87
C ALA A 60 -2.55 -14.75 6.98
N LEU A 61 -1.56 -15.64 7.07
CA LEU A 61 -0.13 -15.23 7.00
C LEU A 61 0.26 -14.81 5.59
N VAL A 62 -0.22 -15.52 4.56
CA VAL A 62 0.01 -15.15 3.16
C VAL A 62 -0.69 -13.84 2.86
N GLU A 63 -1.94 -13.66 3.29
CA GLU A 63 -2.73 -12.45 3.10
C GLU A 63 -2.12 -11.24 3.84
N LEU A 64 -1.57 -11.43 5.04
CA LEU A 64 -0.80 -10.40 5.74
C LEU A 64 0.52 -10.08 5.03
N ALA A 65 1.12 -11.06 4.35
CA ALA A 65 2.37 -10.89 3.61
C ALA A 65 2.18 -10.23 2.23
N THR A 66 1.05 -10.49 1.56
CA THR A 66 0.69 -9.81 0.31
C THR A 66 -0.01 -8.49 0.58
N ASN A 67 -1.04 -8.43 1.43
CA ASN A 67 -1.77 -7.20 1.77
C ASN A 67 -1.69 -6.94 3.29
N PRO A 68 -0.66 -6.21 3.76
CA PRO A 68 -0.51 -6.01 5.18
C PRO A 68 -1.71 -5.23 5.74
N ALA A 69 -2.21 -5.63 6.91
CA ALA A 69 -3.46 -5.11 7.48
C ALA A 69 -3.49 -3.58 7.66
N TRP A 70 -2.33 -2.94 7.84
CA TRP A 70 -2.25 -1.47 7.91
C TRP A 70 -2.56 -0.82 6.56
N LEU A 71 -2.18 -1.44 5.44
CA LEU A 71 -2.38 -0.93 4.10
C LEU A 71 -3.85 -1.05 3.68
N VAL A 72 -4.51 -2.15 4.05
CA VAL A 72 -5.96 -2.33 3.86
C VAL A 72 -6.72 -1.25 4.62
N LYS A 73 -6.38 -0.97 5.89
CA LYS A 73 -7.00 0.12 6.66
C LYS A 73 -6.83 1.50 6.01
N VAL A 74 -5.66 1.77 5.43
CA VAL A 74 -5.43 3.01 4.68
C VAL A 74 -6.28 3.04 3.41
N GLY A 75 -6.37 1.93 2.68
CA GLY A 75 -7.23 1.78 1.51
C GLY A 75 -8.71 2.02 1.83
N ASP A 76 -9.21 1.42 2.92
CA ASP A 76 -10.58 1.61 3.38
C ASP A 76 -10.83 3.06 3.78
N ALA A 77 -9.92 3.67 4.54
CA ALA A 77 -10.03 5.07 4.95
C ALA A 77 -10.08 6.02 3.75
N VAL A 78 -9.21 5.82 2.76
CA VAL A 78 -9.22 6.62 1.52
C VAL A 78 -10.43 6.29 0.66
N GLY A 79 -10.91 5.04 0.67
CA GLY A 79 -12.11 4.60 -0.04
C GLY A 79 -13.42 5.20 0.47
N THR A 80 -13.45 5.74 1.69
CA THR A 80 -14.60 6.52 2.17
C THR A 80 -14.74 7.90 1.51
N LEU A 81 -13.69 8.37 0.82
CA LEU A 81 -13.74 9.62 0.07
C LEU A 81 -14.58 9.44 -1.20
N PRO A 82 -15.27 10.49 -1.68
CA PRO A 82 -16.18 10.43 -2.82
C PRO A 82 -15.42 10.39 -4.17
N PHE A 83 -14.50 9.44 -4.34
CA PHE A 83 -13.80 9.24 -5.60
C PHE A 83 -14.68 8.50 -6.59
N PRO A 84 -14.88 9.02 -7.82
CA PRO A 84 -15.54 8.28 -8.87
C PRO A 84 -14.81 6.95 -9.15
N PRO A 85 -15.52 5.85 -9.44
CA PRO A 85 -14.88 4.55 -9.75
C PRO A 85 -13.85 4.63 -10.88
N ALA A 86 -14.08 5.54 -11.84
CA ALA A 86 -13.14 5.80 -12.94
C ALA A 86 -11.79 6.36 -12.45
N VAL A 87 -11.77 7.20 -11.41
CA VAL A 87 -10.53 7.75 -10.85
C VAL A 87 -9.74 6.66 -10.13
N VAL A 88 -10.42 5.78 -9.41
CA VAL A 88 -9.78 4.63 -8.73
C VAL A 88 -9.16 3.68 -9.76
N LYS A 89 -9.85 3.40 -10.87
CA LYS A 89 -9.38 2.48 -11.91
C LYS A 89 -8.32 3.08 -12.83
N TYR A 90 -8.49 4.34 -13.25
CA TYR A 90 -7.69 4.97 -14.31
C TYR A 90 -6.79 6.11 -13.83
N GLY A 91 -6.90 6.55 -12.58
CA GLY A 91 -6.10 7.65 -12.05
C GLY A 91 -4.61 7.37 -12.10
N HIS A 92 -4.17 6.21 -11.58
CA HIS A 92 -2.76 5.78 -11.65
C HIS A 92 -2.24 5.68 -13.09
N PRO A 93 -2.83 4.89 -14.00
CA PRO A 93 -2.29 4.76 -15.35
C PRO A 93 -2.39 6.07 -16.16
N GLY A 94 -3.43 6.88 -15.96
CA GLY A 94 -3.56 8.18 -16.62
C GLY A 94 -2.46 9.15 -16.23
N LEU A 95 -2.21 9.30 -14.91
CA LEU A 95 -1.14 10.15 -14.41
C LEU A 95 0.25 9.64 -14.84
N MET A 96 0.48 8.33 -14.76
CA MET A 96 1.74 7.73 -15.20
C MET A 96 1.99 7.91 -16.70
N ALA A 97 0.97 7.76 -17.54
CA ALA A 97 1.10 8.01 -18.98
C ALA A 97 1.50 9.47 -19.25
N PHE A 98 0.84 10.43 -18.62
CA PHE A 98 1.19 11.85 -18.74
C PHE A 98 2.63 12.12 -18.30
N MET A 99 3.06 11.56 -17.17
CA MET A 99 4.43 11.77 -16.66
C MET A 99 5.50 11.11 -17.54
N ILE A 100 5.26 9.89 -18.02
CA ILE A 100 6.23 9.18 -18.88
C ILE A 100 6.38 9.93 -20.21
N LEU A 101 5.27 10.35 -20.83
CA LEU A 101 5.30 11.04 -22.12
C LEU A 101 5.78 12.49 -22.00
N GLY A 102 5.39 13.20 -20.94
CA GLY A 102 5.70 14.62 -20.75
C GLY A 102 7.07 14.88 -20.12
N MET A 103 7.57 13.97 -19.26
CA MET A 103 8.79 14.19 -18.50
C MET A 103 9.80 13.06 -18.67
N GLY A 104 9.37 11.80 -18.55
CA GLY A 104 10.26 10.63 -18.60
C GLY A 104 11.03 10.51 -19.91
N LEU A 105 10.31 10.35 -21.03
CA LEU A 105 10.92 10.24 -22.36
C LEU A 105 11.67 11.52 -22.78
N PRO A 106 11.08 12.73 -22.69
CA PRO A 106 11.78 13.94 -23.09
C PRO A 106 13.02 14.20 -22.23
N GLY A 107 12.95 13.98 -20.91
CA GLY A 107 14.09 14.15 -20.03
C GLY A 107 15.21 13.15 -20.34
N GLY A 108 14.89 11.90 -20.66
CA GLY A 108 15.87 10.91 -21.14
C GLY A 108 16.57 11.36 -22.43
N VAL A 109 15.81 11.82 -23.42
CA VAL A 109 16.33 12.34 -24.69
C VAL A 109 17.23 13.56 -24.47
N ILE A 110 16.79 14.53 -23.66
CA ILE A 110 17.57 15.74 -23.34
C ILE A 110 18.90 15.37 -22.65
N GLY A 111 18.88 14.37 -21.76
CA GLY A 111 20.10 13.86 -21.13
C GLY A 111 21.09 13.30 -22.14
N TRP A 112 20.60 12.52 -23.11
CA TRP A 112 21.42 11.97 -24.18
C TRP A 112 21.99 13.04 -25.12
N LEU A 113 21.17 14.02 -25.49
CA LEU A 113 21.60 15.18 -26.28
C LEU A 113 22.68 15.97 -25.54
N GLY A 114 22.51 16.22 -24.24
CA GLY A 114 23.52 16.89 -23.42
C GLY A 114 24.86 16.14 -23.38
N ARG A 115 24.83 14.80 -23.42
CA ARG A 115 26.05 13.97 -23.49
C ARG A 115 26.79 14.12 -24.82
N THR A 116 26.06 14.20 -25.92
CA THR A 116 26.61 14.17 -27.29
C THR A 116 26.78 15.53 -27.94
N ASN A 117 26.35 16.61 -27.27
CA ASN A 117 26.41 17.96 -27.82
C ASN A 117 27.85 18.44 -28.10
N GLU A 118 28.05 18.95 -29.32
CA GLU A 118 29.29 19.57 -29.77
C GLU A 118 29.51 20.91 -29.07
N ASP A 119 28.47 21.74 -28.98
CA ASP A 119 28.48 22.98 -28.20
C ASP A 119 28.41 22.65 -26.71
N LYS A 120 29.55 22.86 -26.02
CA LYS A 120 29.68 22.59 -24.59
C LYS A 120 28.77 23.47 -23.73
N LYS A 121 28.47 24.70 -24.14
CA LYS A 121 27.59 25.60 -23.38
C LYS A 121 26.13 25.12 -23.46
N ALA A 122 25.67 24.77 -24.66
CA ALA A 122 24.34 24.17 -24.84
C ALA A 122 24.24 22.81 -24.12
N GLY A 123 25.28 21.98 -24.19
CA GLY A 123 25.32 20.68 -23.51
C GLY A 123 25.23 20.77 -21.99
N VAL A 124 25.81 21.79 -21.36
CA VAL A 124 25.65 22.02 -19.91
C VAL A 124 24.20 22.36 -19.57
N LYS A 125 23.55 23.25 -20.33
CA LYS A 125 22.14 23.60 -20.12
C LYS A 125 21.22 22.39 -20.26
N GLN A 126 21.47 21.53 -21.26
CA GLN A 126 20.71 20.30 -21.45
C GLN A 126 20.86 19.33 -20.27
N LYS A 127 22.07 19.17 -19.71
CA LYS A 127 22.29 18.32 -18.53
C LYS A 127 21.59 18.85 -17.29
N GLN A 128 21.62 20.17 -17.07
CA GLN A 128 20.88 20.80 -15.96
C GLN A 128 19.37 20.62 -16.11
N LEU A 129 18.85 20.76 -17.33
CA LEU A 129 17.43 20.53 -17.60
C LEU A 129 17.04 19.06 -17.40
N HIS A 130 17.88 18.14 -17.88
CA HIS A 130 17.73 16.69 -17.63
C HIS A 130 17.66 16.38 -16.13
N GLU A 131 18.60 16.91 -15.34
CA GLU A 131 18.64 16.71 -13.89
C GLU A 131 17.34 17.15 -13.21
N ASN A 132 16.88 18.38 -13.50
CA ASN A 132 15.67 18.92 -12.90
C ASN A 132 14.41 18.12 -13.27
N ILE A 133 14.25 17.77 -14.56
CA ILE A 133 13.09 17.00 -15.03
C ILE A 133 13.13 15.58 -14.47
N MET A 134 14.31 14.93 -14.45
CA MET A 134 14.44 13.56 -13.97
C MET A 134 14.29 13.44 -12.46
N LEU A 135 14.72 14.43 -11.68
CA LEU A 135 14.45 14.46 -10.24
C LEU A 135 12.95 14.55 -9.95
N ALA A 136 12.25 15.45 -10.65
CA ALA A 136 10.80 15.57 -10.53
C ALA A 136 10.10 14.28 -11.00
N PHE A 137 10.54 13.69 -12.12
CA PHE A 137 10.02 12.41 -12.60
C PHE A 137 10.25 11.28 -11.59
N TRP A 138 11.42 11.21 -10.95
CA TRP A 138 11.72 10.20 -9.92
C TRP A 138 10.79 10.33 -8.72
N LEU A 139 10.61 11.54 -8.18
CA LEU A 139 9.67 11.78 -7.07
C LEU A 139 8.24 11.38 -7.42
N LEU A 140 7.78 11.82 -8.59
CA LEU A 140 6.44 11.52 -9.07
C LEU A 140 6.28 10.02 -9.37
N ALA A 141 7.32 9.31 -9.81
CA ALA A 141 7.26 7.86 -10.03
C ALA A 141 7.04 7.09 -8.72
N PHE A 142 7.67 7.52 -7.62
CA PHE A 142 7.40 6.97 -6.29
C PHE A 142 5.97 7.26 -5.83
N ALA A 143 5.51 8.52 -5.98
CA ALA A 143 4.12 8.88 -5.68
C ALA A 143 3.12 8.07 -6.54
N GLY A 144 3.44 7.87 -7.81
CA GLY A 144 2.68 7.05 -8.74
C GLY A 144 2.60 5.60 -8.28
N ALA A 145 3.72 5.01 -7.84
CA ALA A 145 3.74 3.66 -7.29
C ALA A 145 2.88 3.53 -6.03
N THR A 146 2.93 4.51 -5.12
CA THR A 146 2.01 4.56 -3.97
C THR A 146 0.55 4.63 -4.42
N GLY A 147 0.24 5.46 -5.42
CA GLY A 147 -1.11 5.54 -6.00
C GLY A 147 -1.56 4.23 -6.65
N GLY A 148 -0.65 3.49 -7.31
CA GLY A 148 -0.93 2.18 -7.89
C GLY A 148 -1.25 1.13 -6.82
N VAL A 149 -0.46 1.08 -5.76
CA VAL A 149 -0.71 0.22 -4.59
C VAL A 149 -2.07 0.55 -3.95
N LEU A 150 -2.34 1.83 -3.70
CA LEU A 150 -3.59 2.27 -3.10
C LEU A 150 -4.80 1.95 -3.98
N SER A 151 -4.70 2.18 -5.29
CA SER A 151 -5.77 1.83 -6.25
C SER A 151 -6.07 0.33 -6.28
N THR A 152 -5.06 -0.52 -6.05
CA THR A 152 -5.19 -1.98 -6.03
C THR A 152 -5.93 -2.43 -4.77
N VAL A 153 -5.56 -1.87 -3.62
CA VAL A 153 -6.19 -2.18 -2.33
C VAL A 153 -7.64 -1.68 -2.29
N MET A 154 -7.93 -0.48 -2.81
CA MET A 154 -9.29 0.03 -2.92
C MET A 154 -10.19 -0.81 -3.85
N GLN A 155 -9.59 -1.62 -4.74
CA GLN A 155 -10.29 -2.56 -5.59
C GLN A 155 -10.38 -3.97 -4.98
N GLY A 156 -9.87 -4.18 -3.75
CA GLY A 156 -9.87 -5.47 -3.06
C GLY A 156 -8.96 -6.52 -3.71
N LYS A 157 -7.89 -6.08 -4.40
CA LYS A 157 -6.96 -6.98 -5.11
C LYS A 157 -5.60 -7.03 -4.42
N ASP A 158 -4.92 -8.15 -4.59
CA ASP A 158 -3.58 -8.37 -4.07
C ASP A 158 -2.50 -7.58 -4.83
N ILE A 159 -1.64 -6.89 -4.08
CA ILE A 159 -0.66 -5.94 -4.64
C ILE A 159 0.44 -6.57 -5.51
N LEU A 160 0.83 -7.84 -5.32
CA LEU A 160 1.98 -8.45 -6.04
C LEU A 160 1.58 -9.54 -7.06
N THR A 161 0.30 -9.67 -7.36
CA THR A 161 -0.20 -10.68 -8.30
C THR A 161 0.22 -10.38 -9.74
N SER A 162 0.10 -9.13 -10.17
CA SER A 162 0.35 -8.76 -11.56
C SER A 162 1.84 -8.64 -11.89
N PRO A 163 2.26 -9.03 -13.12
CA PRO A 163 3.60 -8.72 -13.63
C PRO A 163 3.91 -7.22 -13.63
N HIS A 164 2.90 -6.37 -13.86
CA HIS A 164 3.03 -4.91 -13.77
C HIS A 164 3.48 -4.46 -12.37
N ALA A 165 2.82 -4.94 -11.31
CA ALA A 165 3.17 -4.57 -9.95
C ALA A 165 4.58 -5.04 -9.54
N LYS A 166 4.99 -6.25 -9.95
CA LYS A 166 6.34 -6.76 -9.68
C LYS A 166 7.41 -5.96 -10.42
N THR A 167 7.16 -5.63 -11.68
CA THR A 167 8.11 -4.82 -12.48
C THR A 167 8.21 -3.37 -12.02
N ALA A 168 7.18 -2.84 -11.33
CA ALA A 168 7.24 -1.50 -10.73
C ALA A 168 8.42 -1.38 -9.76
N GLY A 169 8.60 -2.36 -8.87
CA GLY A 169 9.70 -2.38 -7.90
C GLY A 169 11.08 -2.41 -8.59
N VAL A 170 11.22 -3.19 -9.66
CA VAL A 170 12.44 -3.26 -10.46
C VAL A 170 12.75 -1.92 -11.12
N VAL A 171 11.75 -1.28 -11.75
CA VAL A 171 11.93 0.03 -12.39
C VAL A 171 12.30 1.11 -11.37
N LEU A 172 11.65 1.16 -10.22
CA LEU A 172 11.99 2.12 -9.16
C LEU A 172 13.39 1.89 -8.60
N ALA A 173 13.80 0.64 -8.43
CA ALA A 173 15.14 0.30 -8.00
C ALA A 173 16.19 0.77 -9.02
N LEU A 174 15.96 0.50 -10.31
CA LEU A 174 16.84 0.94 -11.40
C LEU A 174 16.90 2.46 -11.52
N LEU A 175 15.76 3.16 -11.41
CA LEU A 175 15.69 4.61 -11.46
C LEU A 175 16.44 5.24 -10.27
N THR A 176 16.27 4.67 -9.07
CA THR A 176 16.96 5.10 -7.86
C THR A 176 18.46 4.84 -7.95
N ALA A 177 18.87 3.64 -8.41
CA ALA A 177 20.27 3.33 -8.63
C ALA A 177 20.91 4.33 -9.62
N ASN A 178 20.21 4.65 -10.71
CA ASN A 178 20.69 5.62 -11.69
C ASN A 178 20.83 7.03 -11.12
N ALA A 179 19.87 7.46 -10.27
CA ALA A 179 19.94 8.73 -9.55
C ALA A 179 21.11 8.76 -8.57
N VAL A 180 21.32 7.69 -7.80
CA VAL A 180 22.44 7.57 -6.85
C VAL A 180 23.79 7.66 -7.56
N VAL A 181 23.95 7.05 -8.75
CA VAL A 181 25.18 7.19 -9.54
C VAL A 181 25.46 8.68 -9.85
N ALA A 182 24.46 9.45 -10.27
CA ALA A 182 24.62 10.88 -10.53
C ALA A 182 24.91 11.68 -9.24
N TYR A 183 24.12 11.48 -8.19
CA TYR A 183 24.25 12.19 -6.91
C TYR A 183 25.57 11.89 -6.18
N SER A 184 26.17 10.72 -6.43
CA SER A 184 27.51 10.40 -5.92
C SER A 184 28.64 11.24 -6.54
N GLY A 185 28.32 12.15 -7.47
CA GLY A 185 29.31 12.87 -8.26
C GLY A 185 29.98 11.98 -9.32
N PHE A 186 29.28 10.94 -9.78
CA PHE A 186 29.78 9.90 -10.68
C PHE A 186 30.99 9.12 -10.15
N THR A 187 31.08 8.94 -8.84
CA THR A 187 32.16 8.18 -8.19
C THR A 187 31.90 6.67 -8.20
N ILE A 188 30.63 6.27 -8.29
CA ILE A 188 30.22 4.87 -8.44
C ILE A 188 30.62 4.36 -9.84
N GLY A 189 31.29 3.20 -9.88
CA GLY A 189 31.73 2.53 -11.11
C GLY A 189 33.21 2.75 -11.48
N GLY A 190 33.89 3.73 -10.88
CA GLY A 190 35.30 4.02 -11.20
C GLY A 190 36.09 4.86 -10.19
N GLY A 191 35.48 5.27 -9.07
CA GLY A 191 36.13 6.06 -8.02
C GLY A 191 36.16 7.57 -8.30
N ALA A 192 36.82 8.32 -7.41
CA ALA A 192 36.87 9.79 -7.46
C ALA A 192 37.90 10.37 -8.44
N THR A 193 38.59 9.54 -9.22
CA THR A 193 39.57 9.98 -10.22
C THR A 193 38.87 10.60 -11.44
N PRO A 194 39.56 11.45 -12.23
CA PRO A 194 38.98 11.99 -13.47
C PRO A 194 38.50 10.92 -14.44
N GLU A 195 39.26 9.84 -14.62
CA GLU A 195 38.87 8.70 -15.46
C GLU A 195 37.72 7.91 -14.85
N GLY A 196 37.73 7.71 -13.53
CA GLY A 196 36.63 7.07 -12.80
C GLY A 196 35.30 7.79 -12.98
N ARG A 197 35.30 9.12 -12.91
CA ARG A 197 34.10 9.93 -13.17
C ARG A 197 33.59 9.81 -14.61
N LYS A 198 34.47 9.62 -15.60
CA LYS A 198 34.04 9.35 -16.99
C LYS A 198 33.34 8.00 -17.11
N GLN A 199 33.84 6.99 -16.40
CA GLN A 199 33.19 5.67 -16.31
C GLN A 199 31.82 5.80 -15.62
N GLY A 200 31.73 6.47 -14.47
CA GLY A 200 30.46 6.70 -13.77
C GLY A 200 29.41 7.44 -14.62
N ARG A 201 29.81 8.44 -15.42
CA ARG A 201 28.91 9.11 -16.39
C ARG A 201 28.43 8.18 -17.49
N THR A 202 29.25 7.23 -17.90
CA THR A 202 28.90 6.24 -18.92
C THR A 202 27.97 5.18 -18.34
N LEU A 203 28.23 4.72 -17.10
CA LEU A 203 27.32 3.86 -16.35
C LEU A 203 25.95 4.53 -16.21
N HIS A 204 25.87 5.77 -15.74
CA HIS A 204 24.62 6.50 -15.62
C HIS A 204 23.85 6.61 -16.95
N ALA A 205 24.55 6.88 -18.06
CA ALA A 205 23.90 7.01 -19.36
C ALA A 205 23.28 5.68 -19.84
N TYR A 206 24.01 4.57 -19.75
CA TYR A 206 23.51 3.27 -20.21
C TYR A 206 22.54 2.63 -19.23
N LEU A 207 22.77 2.77 -17.92
CA LEU A 207 21.81 2.37 -16.89
C LEU A 207 20.50 3.14 -17.07
N GLY A 208 20.56 4.46 -17.26
CA GLY A 208 19.38 5.29 -17.53
C GLY A 208 18.63 4.89 -18.79
N ALA A 209 19.33 4.60 -19.89
CA ALA A 209 18.71 4.10 -21.12
C ALA A 209 18.03 2.73 -20.91
N GLY A 210 18.69 1.81 -20.19
CA GLY A 210 18.12 0.52 -19.81
C GLY A 210 16.88 0.67 -18.92
N THR A 211 16.92 1.59 -17.94
CA THR A 211 15.76 1.93 -17.10
C THR A 211 14.61 2.47 -17.93
N GLY A 212 14.88 3.30 -18.94
CA GLY A 212 13.86 3.80 -19.87
C GLY A 212 13.16 2.67 -20.63
N ILE A 213 13.90 1.68 -21.11
CA ILE A 213 13.34 0.49 -21.76
C ILE A 213 12.50 -0.31 -20.76
N ALA A 214 13.03 -0.57 -19.56
CA ALA A 214 12.31 -1.30 -18.51
C ALA A 214 11.00 -0.59 -18.11
N LEU A 215 11.01 0.75 -18.04
CA LEU A 215 9.84 1.57 -17.77
C LEU A 215 8.79 1.44 -18.87
N LEU A 216 9.19 1.40 -20.14
CA LEU A 216 8.25 1.18 -21.26
C LEU A 216 7.64 -0.23 -21.23
N VAL A 217 8.43 -1.26 -20.91
CA VAL A 217 7.92 -2.62 -20.70
C VAL A 217 6.92 -2.63 -19.54
N HIS A 218 7.26 -2.02 -18.41
CA HIS A 218 6.38 -1.89 -17.25
C HIS A 218 5.06 -1.17 -17.58
N ALA A 219 5.13 -0.08 -18.37
CA ALA A 219 3.95 0.65 -18.85
C ALA A 219 3.08 -0.22 -19.77
N GLY A 220 3.69 -0.96 -20.71
CA GLY A 220 3.00 -1.92 -21.57
C GLY A 220 2.29 -3.02 -20.77
N LEU A 221 2.95 -3.56 -19.74
CA LEU A 221 2.32 -4.50 -18.80
C LEU A 221 1.15 -3.86 -18.04
N GLY A 222 1.22 -2.57 -17.72
CA GLY A 222 0.12 -1.83 -17.09
C GLY A 222 -1.09 -1.73 -18.00
N VAL A 223 -0.88 -1.40 -19.27
CA VAL A 223 -1.94 -1.37 -20.30
C VAL A 223 -2.57 -2.75 -20.48
N ALA A 224 -1.76 -3.81 -20.54
CA ALA A 224 -2.28 -5.18 -20.61
C ALA A 224 -3.10 -5.56 -19.36
N ASN A 225 -2.63 -5.15 -18.16
CA ASN A 225 -3.35 -5.39 -16.91
C ASN A 225 -4.71 -4.69 -16.90
N LEU A 226 -4.78 -3.44 -17.40
CA LEU A 226 -6.03 -2.69 -17.58
C LEU A 226 -7.04 -3.39 -18.49
N ALA A 227 -6.57 -3.97 -19.60
CA ALA A 227 -7.41 -4.70 -20.54
C ALA A 227 -7.99 -5.99 -19.95
N ASN A 228 -7.31 -6.59 -18.98
CA ASN A 228 -7.75 -7.82 -18.29
C ASN A 228 -8.59 -7.54 -17.02
N PHE A 229 -8.84 -6.27 -16.68
CA PHE A 229 -9.64 -5.85 -15.51
C PHE A 229 -11.08 -5.43 -15.88
N SER A 230 -11.64 -6.03 -16.93
CA SER A 230 -13.07 -5.96 -17.28
C SER A 230 -13.86 -7.05 -16.59
#